data_AF-A0A940LBL8-F1
#
_entry.id   AF-A0A940LBL8-F1
#
_cell.length_a   1.000
_cell.length_b   1.000
_cell.length_c   1.000
_cell.angle_alpha   90.00
_cell.angle_beta   90.00
_cell.angle_gamma   90.00
#
_symmetry.space_group_name_H-M   'P 1'
#
loop_
_entity.id
_entity.type
_entity.pdbx_description
1 polymer ?
#
loop_
_entity_poly.entity_id
_entity_poly.type
_entity_poly.pdbx_seq_one_letter_code
_entity_poly.pdbx_strand_id
1 'polypeptide(L)'
;MTKTLLILAFLCISLSLSAQKDFEGIIVYRNMVSSNTDGISNNTWKKILVLTDTDTSMIKKGKFKMTTARKEAYYITEKQKVFIRYKGIDTLYYIDYSSDTTTIVSVNKTADKKRIAGYDCNSLAVQTSLGTSKYYYSPSIY
;
A
#
# COMPACT_ATOMS: atom_id res chain seq x y z
N MET A 1 -24.77 -33.95 -23.98
CA MET A 1 -24.75 -33.35 -22.62
C MET A 1 -23.37 -33.41 -21.96
N THR A 2 -22.67 -34.55 -21.97
CA THR A 2 -21.35 -34.71 -21.31
C THR A 2 -20.27 -33.76 -21.82
N LYS A 3 -20.18 -33.51 -23.14
CA LYS A 3 -19.20 -32.56 -23.72
C LYS A 3 -19.46 -31.10 -23.33
N THR A 4 -20.73 -30.69 -23.29
CA THR A 4 -21.14 -29.32 -22.91
C THR A 4 -20.84 -29.04 -21.44
N LEU A 5 -21.06 -30.04 -20.57
CA LEU A 5 -20.75 -29.96 -19.14
C LEU A 5 -19.23 -29.82 -18.90
N LEU A 6 -18.42 -30.54 -19.68
CA LEU A 6 -16.96 -30.48 -19.61
C LEU A 6 -16.41 -29.11 -20.02
N ILE A 7 -16.96 -28.53 -21.09
CA ILE A 7 -16.58 -27.19 -21.55
C ILE A 7 -16.95 -26.13 -20.50
N LEU A 8 -18.14 -26.25 -19.89
CA LEU A 8 -18.58 -25.33 -18.85
C LEU A 8 -17.69 -25.43 -17.59
N ALA A 9 -17.32 -26.64 -17.17
CA ALA A 9 -16.38 -26.86 -16.08
C ALA A 9 -14.99 -26.26 -16.37
N PHE A 10 -14.47 -26.43 -17.59
CA PHE A 10 -13.18 -25.87 -18.00
C PHE A 10 -13.21 -24.33 -18.07
N LEU A 11 -14.35 -23.76 -18.47
CA LEU A 11 -14.55 -22.31 -18.49
C LEU A 11 -14.62 -21.73 -17.07
N CYS A 12 -15.30 -22.39 -16.13
CA CYS A 12 -15.33 -21.97 -14.72
C CYS A 12 -13.93 -22.03 -14.07
N ILE A 13 -13.14 -23.06 -14.36
CA ILE A 13 -11.78 -23.21 -13.82
C ILE A 13 -10.86 -22.10 -14.36
N SER A 14 -10.92 -21.80 -15.67
CA SER A 14 -10.08 -20.74 -16.27
C SER A 14 -10.46 -19.33 -15.79
N LEU A 15 -11.74 -19.06 -15.51
CA LEU A 15 -12.19 -17.81 -14.90
C LEU A 15 -11.75 -17.68 -13.44
N SER A 16 -11.72 -18.78 -12.67
CA SER A 16 -11.27 -18.76 -11.27
C SER A 16 -9.76 -18.52 -11.13
N LEU A 17 -8.95 -19.01 -12.08
CA LEU A 17 -7.50 -18.79 -12.10
C LEU A 17 -7.08 -17.36 -12.50
N SER A 18 -7.99 -16.59 -13.11
CA SER A 18 -7.72 -15.20 -13.54
C SER A 18 -8.22 -14.15 -12.55
N ALA A 19 -8.98 -14.55 -11.52
CA ALA A 19 -9.78 -13.63 -10.73
C ALA A 19 -9.00 -12.78 -9.69
N GLN A 20 -7.71 -13.04 -9.47
CA GLN A 20 -6.93 -12.20 -8.54
C GLN A 20 -5.43 -12.21 -8.86
N LYS A 21 -5.02 -11.51 -9.93
CA LYS A 21 -3.59 -11.21 -10.13
C LYS A 21 -3.09 -10.09 -9.21
N ASP A 22 -3.98 -9.16 -8.88
CA ASP A 22 -3.68 -7.97 -8.09
C ASP A 22 -4.76 -7.78 -7.02
N PHE A 23 -4.36 -7.34 -5.84
CA PHE A 23 -5.31 -6.95 -4.79
C PHE A 23 -6.16 -5.74 -5.25
N GLU A 24 -7.48 -5.89 -5.21
CA GLU A 24 -8.43 -4.78 -5.28
C GLU A 24 -9.22 -4.71 -3.98
N GLY A 25 -9.31 -3.53 -3.38
CA GLY A 25 -10.00 -3.40 -2.10
C GLY A 25 -9.58 -2.17 -1.31
N ILE A 26 -9.92 -2.21 -0.03
CA ILE A 26 -9.65 -1.12 0.92
C ILE A 26 -8.79 -1.69 2.05
N ILE A 27 -7.65 -1.04 2.31
CA ILE A 27 -6.82 -1.30 3.47
C ILE A 27 -7.01 -0.13 4.44
N VAL A 28 -7.40 -0.43 5.67
CA VAL A 28 -7.54 0.56 6.75
C VAL A 28 -6.42 0.31 7.75
N TYR A 29 -5.51 1.27 7.85
CA TYR A 29 -4.44 1.26 8.84
C TYR A 29 -4.94 1.89 10.12
N ARG A 30 -4.65 1.27 11.27
CA ARG A 30 -4.81 1.92 12.57
C ARG A 30 -3.44 2.34 13.06
N ASN A 31 -3.23 3.64 13.25
CA ASN A 31 -1.96 4.15 13.72
C ASN A 31 -2.01 4.44 15.21
N MET A 32 -0.91 4.14 15.90
CA MET A 32 -0.70 4.47 17.30
C MET A 32 0.65 5.18 17.44
N VAL A 33 0.69 6.23 18.24
CA VAL A 33 1.91 7.01 18.50
C VAL A 33 2.19 6.96 19.99
N SER A 34 3.42 6.58 20.35
CA SER A 34 3.93 6.64 21.71
C SER A 34 5.14 7.56 21.76
N SER A 35 5.12 8.53 22.67
CA SER A 35 6.26 9.38 23.00
C SER A 35 7.21 8.64 23.91
N ASN A 36 8.50 8.67 23.59
CA ASN A 36 9.56 8.29 24.52
C ASN A 36 10.30 9.53 25.05
N THR A 37 9.75 10.72 24.83
CA THR A 37 10.35 11.99 25.26
C THR A 37 9.56 12.54 26.43
N ASP A 38 10.26 12.73 27.56
CA ASP A 38 9.68 13.31 28.76
C ASP A 38 9.08 14.70 28.47
N GLY A 39 7.89 14.94 29.01
CA GLY A 39 7.16 16.21 28.84
C GLY A 39 6.41 16.35 27.50
N ILE A 40 6.56 15.42 26.54
CA ILE A 40 5.78 15.46 25.29
C ILE A 40 4.73 14.35 25.28
N SER A 41 3.46 14.73 25.24
CA SER A 41 2.35 13.78 25.15
C SER A 41 2.29 13.07 23.79
N ASN A 42 1.75 11.85 23.76
CA ASN A 42 1.45 11.12 22.53
C ASN A 42 0.58 11.93 21.56
N ASN A 43 -0.37 12.71 22.09
CA ASN A 43 -1.23 13.57 21.28
C ASN A 43 -0.46 14.72 20.64
N THR A 44 0.50 15.30 21.37
CA THR A 44 1.40 16.33 20.83
C THR A 44 2.23 15.75 19.68
N TRP A 45 2.82 14.58 19.86
CA TRP A 45 3.56 13.89 18.80
C TRP A 45 2.69 13.55 17.59
N LYS A 46 1.48 13.06 17.82
CA LYS A 46 0.51 12.75 16.75
C LYS A 46 0.18 14.00 15.92
N LYS A 47 0.03 15.16 16.56
CA LYS A 47 -0.17 16.46 15.87
C LYS A 47 1.06 16.89 15.07
N ILE A 48 2.25 16.76 15.65
CA ILE A 48 3.53 17.11 15.01
C ILE A 48 3.77 16.23 13.78
N LEU A 49 3.64 14.92 13.91
CA LEU A 49 3.83 13.94 12.84
C LEU A 49 2.67 13.89 11.85
N VAL A 50 1.62 14.70 12.07
CA VAL A 50 0.49 14.78 11.15
C VAL A 50 -0.27 13.44 11.05
N LEU A 51 -0.25 12.65 12.12
CA LEU A 51 -0.82 11.30 12.15
C LEU A 51 -2.28 11.30 12.64
N THR A 52 -3.01 10.29 12.22
CA THR A 52 -4.40 10.00 12.59
C THR A 52 -4.50 8.71 13.35
N ASP A 53 -5.67 8.37 13.90
CA ASP A 53 -5.92 7.00 14.32
C ASP A 53 -6.09 6.06 13.13
N THR A 54 -6.54 6.59 11.99
CA THR A 54 -6.85 5.78 10.81
C THR A 54 -6.43 6.44 9.50
N ASP A 55 -5.75 5.67 8.66
CA ASP A 55 -5.51 6.02 7.26
C ASP A 55 -6.13 4.95 6.35
N THR A 56 -6.61 5.36 5.19
CA THR A 56 -7.32 4.47 4.27
C THR A 56 -6.65 4.47 2.90
N SER A 57 -6.49 3.28 2.36
CA SER A 57 -5.86 3.00 1.08
C SER A 57 -6.84 2.22 0.20
N MET A 58 -7.25 2.80 -0.92
CA MET A 58 -8.17 2.16 -1.87
C MET A 58 -7.41 1.81 -3.14
N ILE A 59 -7.43 0.55 -3.53
CA ILE A 59 -6.71 0.00 -4.69
C ILE A 59 -7.75 -0.55 -5.67
N LYS A 60 -7.67 -0.10 -6.93
CA LYS A 60 -8.52 -0.60 -8.01
C LYS A 60 -7.83 -0.45 -9.36
N LYS A 61 -7.72 -1.53 -10.14
CA LYS A 61 -7.11 -1.56 -11.48
C LYS A 61 -5.73 -0.86 -11.54
N GLY A 62 -4.87 -1.14 -10.55
CA GLY A 62 -3.55 -0.53 -10.44
C GLY A 62 -3.53 0.97 -10.08
N LYS A 63 -4.69 1.59 -9.87
CA LYS A 63 -4.82 2.98 -9.36
C LYS A 63 -5.00 2.95 -7.87
N PHE A 64 -4.42 3.95 -7.20
CA PHE A 64 -4.42 4.02 -5.75
C PHE A 64 -4.88 5.39 -5.26
N LYS A 65 -5.78 5.39 -4.27
CA LYS A 65 -6.16 6.56 -3.50
C LYS A 65 -5.81 6.33 -2.04
N MET A 66 -5.01 7.22 -1.47
CA MET A 66 -4.75 7.26 -0.04
C MET A 66 -5.45 8.46 0.58
N THR A 67 -6.23 8.22 1.62
CA THR A 67 -6.86 9.26 2.43
C THR A 67 -6.26 9.24 3.83
N THR A 68 -5.75 10.38 4.26
CA THR A 68 -5.29 10.62 5.63
C THR A 68 -6.11 11.76 6.27
N ALA A 69 -5.78 12.20 7.49
CA ALA A 69 -6.47 13.36 8.07
C ALA A 69 -6.32 14.61 7.22
N ARG A 70 -5.15 14.86 6.64
CA ARG A 70 -4.84 16.17 6.05
C ARG A 70 -4.91 16.17 4.54
N LYS A 71 -4.82 15.01 3.89
CA LYS A 71 -4.78 14.96 2.43
C LYS A 71 -5.43 13.73 1.85
N GLU A 72 -5.80 13.86 0.60
CA GLU A 72 -6.03 12.76 -0.31
C GLU A 72 -4.93 12.76 -1.35
N ALA A 73 -4.31 11.60 -1.58
CA ALA A 73 -3.30 11.39 -2.60
C ALA A 73 -3.81 10.39 -3.63
N TYR A 74 -3.77 10.78 -4.90
CA TYR A 74 -4.24 10.01 -6.05
C TYR A 74 -3.05 9.65 -6.92
N TYR A 75 -2.72 8.36 -6.98
CA TYR A 75 -1.58 7.85 -7.72
C TYR A 75 -2.08 7.42 -9.09
N ILE A 76 -1.71 8.19 -10.11
CA ILE A 76 -2.10 7.96 -11.49
C ILE A 76 -0.85 7.48 -12.23
N THR A 77 -0.63 6.18 -12.19
CA THR A 77 0.59 5.52 -12.68
C THR A 77 0.88 5.84 -14.15
N GLU A 78 -0.16 5.91 -14.98
CA GLU A 78 -0.09 6.27 -16.40
C GLU A 78 0.49 7.66 -16.65
N LYS A 79 0.41 8.57 -15.66
CA LYS A 79 0.91 9.94 -15.73
C LYS A 79 2.23 10.15 -14.99
N GLN A 80 2.76 9.11 -14.35
CA GLN A 80 3.92 9.18 -13.46
C GLN A 80 3.80 10.27 -12.38
N LYS A 81 2.57 10.50 -11.89
CA LYS A 81 2.25 11.59 -10.96
C LYS A 81 1.40 11.13 -9.79
N VAL A 82 1.64 11.76 -8.63
CA VAL A 82 0.77 11.68 -7.45
C VAL A 82 0.13 13.03 -7.25
N PHE A 83 -1.19 13.13 -7.43
CA PHE A 83 -1.96 14.35 -7.16
C PHE A 83 -2.34 14.39 -5.69
N ILE A 84 -2.14 15.54 -5.05
CA ILE A 84 -2.36 15.71 -3.61
C ILE A 84 -3.33 16.86 -3.40
N ARG A 85 -4.48 16.55 -2.79
CA ARG A 85 -5.44 17.53 -2.32
C ARG A 85 -5.35 17.62 -0.80
N TYR A 86 -4.97 18.78 -0.28
CA TYR A 86 -4.98 19.03 1.15
C TYR A 86 -6.36 19.51 1.60
N LYS A 87 -6.81 19.08 2.78
CA LYS A 87 -8.08 19.55 3.36
C LYS A 87 -7.97 21.02 3.73
N GLY A 88 -8.96 21.82 3.34
CA GLY A 88 -8.99 23.27 3.59
C GLY A 88 -8.13 24.11 2.64
N ILE A 89 -7.51 23.50 1.62
CA ILE A 89 -6.73 24.20 0.59
C ILE A 89 -7.36 23.89 -0.77
N ASP A 90 -7.67 24.92 -1.55
CA ASP A 90 -8.31 24.78 -2.88
C ASP A 90 -7.29 24.52 -4.02
N THR A 91 -6.01 24.49 -3.68
CA THR A 91 -4.93 24.18 -4.62
C THR A 91 -4.72 22.67 -4.72
N LEU A 92 -4.72 22.15 -5.95
CA LEU A 92 -4.28 20.79 -6.25
C LEU A 92 -2.78 20.76 -6.52
N TYR A 93 -2.05 20.02 -5.71
CA TYR A 93 -0.61 19.82 -5.89
C TYR A 93 -0.35 18.51 -6.63
N TYR A 94 0.83 18.35 -7.21
CA TYR A 94 1.29 17.05 -7.70
C TYR A 94 2.79 16.86 -7.43
N ILE A 95 3.16 15.59 -7.29
CA ILE A 95 4.56 15.14 -7.32
C ILE A 95 4.74 14.41 -8.64
N ASP A 96 5.73 14.84 -9.42
CA ASP A 96 6.17 14.16 -10.63
C ASP A 96 7.36 13.27 -10.28
N TYR A 97 7.19 11.96 -10.39
CA TYR A 97 8.26 11.00 -10.08
C TYR A 97 8.96 10.49 -11.34
N SER A 98 8.70 11.07 -12.52
CA SER A 98 9.54 10.85 -13.70
C SER A 98 10.96 11.41 -13.54
N SER A 99 11.14 12.37 -12.63
CA SER A 99 12.43 12.96 -12.27
C SER A 99 13.11 12.29 -11.07
N ASP A 100 12.53 11.21 -10.53
CA ASP A 100 13.15 10.48 -9.42
C ASP A 100 14.39 9.74 -9.92
N THR A 101 15.56 10.10 -9.39
CA THR A 101 16.85 9.50 -9.73
C THR A 101 17.26 8.39 -8.76
N THR A 102 16.38 8.04 -7.82
CA THR A 102 16.62 6.96 -6.86
C THR A 102 16.74 5.64 -7.58
N THR A 103 17.86 4.95 -7.38
CA THR A 103 18.11 3.63 -7.97
C THR A 103 17.97 2.54 -6.92
N ILE A 104 17.41 1.40 -7.33
CA ILE A 104 17.40 0.19 -6.51
C ILE A 104 18.79 -0.45 -6.59
N VAL A 105 19.43 -0.60 -5.44
CA VAL A 105 20.74 -1.25 -5.30
C VAL A 105 20.57 -2.75 -5.10
N SER A 106 19.63 -3.15 -4.24
CA SER A 106 19.36 -4.57 -4.00
C SER A 106 17.94 -4.80 -3.48
N VAL A 107 17.43 -6.02 -3.71
CA VAL A 107 16.14 -6.50 -3.20
C VAL A 107 16.37 -7.88 -2.59
N ASN A 108 16.28 -7.97 -1.27
CA ASN A 108 16.56 -9.20 -0.53
C ASN A 108 15.29 -9.70 0.17
N LYS A 109 14.85 -10.91 -0.18
CA LYS A 109 13.84 -11.63 0.60
C LYS A 109 14.52 -12.21 1.84
N THR A 110 14.06 -11.83 3.01
CA THR A 110 14.62 -12.31 4.27
C THR A 110 13.75 -13.43 4.85
N ALA A 111 14.37 -14.40 5.50
CA ALA A 111 13.68 -15.53 6.13
C ALA A 111 12.89 -15.14 7.40
N ASP A 112 12.94 -13.87 7.80
CA ASP A 112 12.22 -13.35 8.96
C ASP A 112 10.71 -13.36 8.66
N LYS A 113 10.01 -14.30 9.30
CA LYS A 113 8.57 -14.52 9.20
C LYS A 113 7.87 -13.90 10.40
N LYS A 114 6.82 -13.13 10.16
CA LYS A 114 5.98 -12.54 11.21
C LYS A 114 4.52 -12.76 10.93
N ARG A 115 3.73 -12.95 12.00
CA ARG A 115 2.28 -12.98 11.89
C ARG A 115 1.73 -11.56 12.09
N ILE A 116 1.16 -10.97 11.04
CA ILE A 116 0.65 -9.59 11.05
C ILE A 116 -0.82 -9.61 10.63
N ALA A 117 -1.70 -9.03 11.46
CA ALA A 117 -3.14 -9.01 11.24
C ALA A 117 -3.76 -10.41 10.98
N GLY A 118 -3.17 -11.46 11.55
CA GLY A 118 -3.61 -12.85 11.37
C GLY A 118 -3.01 -13.58 10.17
N TYR A 119 -2.21 -12.90 9.34
CA TYR A 119 -1.57 -13.47 8.16
C TYR A 119 -0.09 -13.78 8.42
N ASP A 120 0.39 -14.89 7.87
CA ASP A 120 1.80 -15.19 7.87
C ASP A 120 2.49 -14.35 6.78
N CYS A 121 3.40 -13.48 7.20
CA CYS A 121 4.09 -12.53 6.35
C CYS A 121 5.57 -12.88 6.24
N ASN A 122 6.08 -12.86 5.01
CA ASN A 122 7.50 -12.83 4.71
C ASN A 122 8.00 -11.38 4.75
N SER A 123 9.31 -11.21 4.81
CA SER A 123 9.95 -9.89 4.78
C SER A 123 10.77 -9.66 3.52
N LEU A 124 10.81 -8.39 3.10
CA LEU A 124 11.53 -7.90 1.93
C LEU A 124 12.32 -6.66 2.34
N ALA A 125 13.63 -6.68 2.19
CA ALA A 125 14.46 -5.50 2.33
C ALA A 125 14.77 -4.93 0.94
N VAL A 126 14.44 -3.67 0.72
CA VAL A 126 14.78 -2.94 -0.51
C VAL A 126 15.81 -1.88 -0.14
N GLN A 127 17.00 -1.99 -0.73
CA GLN A 127 18.04 -1.00 -0.60
C GLN A 127 18.05 -0.12 -1.84
N THR A 128 18.01 1.19 -1.61
CA THR A 128 18.11 2.22 -2.64
C THR A 128 19.39 3.03 -2.43
N SER A 129 19.72 3.89 -3.39
CA SER A 129 20.80 4.88 -3.24
C SER A 129 20.60 5.83 -2.05
N LEU A 130 19.37 5.98 -1.54
CA LEU A 130 19.04 6.87 -0.42
C LEU A 130 18.93 6.15 0.94
N GLY A 131 18.86 4.81 0.96
CA GLY A 131 18.73 4.04 2.19
C GLY A 131 17.96 2.73 2.02
N THR A 132 17.71 2.06 3.14
CA THR A 132 17.10 0.72 3.18
C THR A 132 15.73 0.75 3.84
N SER A 133 14.73 0.19 3.16
CA SER A 133 13.37 -0.01 3.68
C SER A 133 13.07 -1.50 3.84
N LYS A 134 12.41 -1.88 4.94
CA LYS A 134 11.96 -3.25 5.19
C LYS A 134 10.44 -3.32 5.13
N TYR A 135 9.92 -4.20 4.29
CA TYR A 135 8.50 -4.45 4.08
C TYR A 135 8.14 -5.86 4.55
N TYR A 136 6.88 -6.06 4.95
CA TYR A 136 6.30 -7.36 5.21
C TYR A 136 5.11 -7.59 4.27
N TYR A 137 5.02 -8.77 3.68
CA TYR A 137 3.96 -9.13 2.74
C TYR A 137 3.49 -10.56 2.99
N SER A 138 2.19 -10.82 2.81
CA SER A 138 1.63 -12.16 2.91
C SER A 138 1.33 -12.72 1.52
N PRO A 139 1.96 -13.85 1.12
CA PRO A 139 1.65 -14.52 -0.14
C PRO A 139 0.24 -15.12 -0.23
N SER A 140 -0.56 -15.07 0.84
CA SER A 140 -1.96 -15.55 0.78
C SER A 140 -2.97 -14.44 0.46
N ILE A 141 -2.52 -13.18 0.44
CA ILE A 141 -3.32 -12.02 -0.02
C ILE A 141 -3.03 -11.71 -1.50
N TYR A 142 -1.93 -12.28 -2.03
CA TYR A 142 -1.43 -12.13 -3.39
C TYR A 142 -1.55 -13.44 -4.17
#